data_AF-A0A8T4DN86-F1
#
_entry.id   AF-A0A8T4DN86-F1
#
_cell.length_a   1.000
_cell.length_b   1.000
_cell.length_c   1.000
_cell.angle_alpha   90.00
_cell.angle_beta   90.00
_cell.angle_gamma   90.00
#
_symmetry.space_group_name_H-M   'P 1'
#
loop_
_entity.id
_entity.type
_entity.pdbx_description
1 polymer ?
#
loop_
_entity_poly.entity_id
_entity_poly.type
_entity_poly.pdbx_seq_one_letter_code
_entity_poly.pdbx_strand_id
1 'polypeptide(L)'
;MSRLPKGLRGWFIAHFVIDTVFAIPLLFFPRIFLSALGFTTIDPLAARLVGAALVGIGGASFIMRDKGRDAYESMLSLKLLWSSTAILAAAITLVERSAPLAASVGILLVFAAFFLVWAHYRQRIRQG
;
A
#
# COMPACT_ATOMS: atom_id res chain seq x y z
N MET A 1 16.78 16.09 19.38
CA MET A 1 16.14 15.65 18.12
C MET A 1 16.45 14.16 17.97
N SER A 2 15.49 13.27 18.23
CA SER A 2 15.71 11.82 18.07
C SER A 2 16.00 11.52 16.60
N ARG A 3 17.09 10.79 16.34
CA ARG A 3 17.51 10.46 14.98
C ARG A 3 16.50 9.47 14.38
N LEU A 4 15.95 9.81 13.21
CA LEU A 4 15.10 8.89 12.46
C LEU A 4 15.85 7.59 12.15
N PRO A 5 15.16 6.42 12.17
CA PRO A 5 15.77 5.15 11.79
C PRO A 5 16.39 5.22 10.39
N LYS A 6 17.63 4.72 10.26
CA LYS A 6 18.31 4.62 8.96
C LYS A 6 17.45 3.79 7.98
N GLY A 7 17.33 4.27 6.75
CA GLY A 7 16.58 3.58 5.69
C GLY A 7 15.07 3.87 5.62
N LEU A 8 14.46 4.45 6.67
CA LEU A 8 13.02 4.74 6.68
C LEU A 8 12.60 5.66 5.51
N ARG A 9 13.41 6.68 5.23
CA ARG A 9 13.21 7.55 4.06
C ARG A 9 13.23 6.79 2.75
N GLY A 10 14.16 5.83 2.61
CA GLY A 10 14.27 4.98 1.43
C GLY A 10 13.00 4.15 1.22
N TRP A 11 12.45 3.58 2.29
CA TRP A 11 11.18 2.86 2.23
C TRP A 11 9.99 3.72 1.81
N PHE A 12 9.93 4.99 2.24
CA PHE A 12 8.86 5.90 1.79
C PHE A 12 8.97 6.21 0.29
N ILE A 13 10.18 6.35 -0.24
CA ILE A 13 10.42 6.52 -1.68
C ILE A 13 10.07 5.24 -2.44
N ALA A 14 10.52 4.08 -1.97
CA ALA A 14 10.22 2.80 -2.60
C ALA A 14 8.71 2.54 -2.64
N HIS A 15 8.01 2.78 -1.54
CA HIS A 15 6.55 2.66 -1.48
C HIS A 15 5.85 3.61 -2.46
N PHE A 16 6.29 4.87 -2.56
CA PHE A 16 5.75 5.81 -3.56
C PHE A 16 5.90 5.28 -4.99
N VAL A 17 7.09 4.76 -5.34
CA VAL A 17 7.34 4.21 -6.68
C VAL A 17 6.44 3.01 -6.94
N ILE A 18 6.35 2.08 -5.99
CA ILE A 18 5.52 0.89 -6.09
C ILE A 18 4.05 1.28 -6.27
N ASP A 19 3.52 2.15 -5.40
CA ASP A 19 2.13 2.63 -5.51
C ASP A 19 1.87 3.27 -6.87
N THR A 20 2.81 4.08 -7.37
CA THR A 20 2.68 4.74 -8.68
C THR A 20 2.64 3.73 -9.83
N VAL A 21 3.48 2.70 -9.79
CA VAL A 21 3.52 1.63 -10.80
C VAL A 21 2.18 0.89 -10.89
N PHE A 22 1.49 0.68 -9.76
CA PHE A 22 0.16 0.05 -9.75
C PHE A 22 -0.98 1.06 -10.00
N ALA A 23 -0.83 2.30 -9.55
CA ALA A 23 -1.86 3.33 -9.69
C ALA A 23 -2.09 3.74 -11.15
N ILE A 24 -1.01 3.93 -11.93
CA ILE A 24 -1.10 4.35 -13.33
C ILE A 24 -1.99 3.40 -14.15
N PRO A 25 -1.73 2.08 -14.20
CA PRO A 25 -2.58 1.17 -14.96
C PRO A 25 -3.99 1.06 -14.40
N LEU A 26 -4.19 1.15 -13.07
CA LEU A 26 -5.53 1.18 -12.47
C LEU A 26 -6.34 2.42 -12.84
N LEU A 27 -5.69 3.57 -13.01
CA LEU A 27 -6.36 4.82 -13.40
C LEU A 27 -6.72 4.84 -14.88
N PHE A 28 -5.76 4.50 -15.74
CA PHE A 28 -5.89 4.73 -17.18
C PHE A 28 -6.31 3.48 -17.96
N PHE A 29 -5.90 2.28 -17.52
CA PHE A 29 -6.11 1.03 -18.24
C PHE A 29 -6.62 -0.12 -17.33
N PRO A 30 -7.64 0.11 -16.46
CA PRO A 30 -8.00 -0.86 -15.41
C PRO A 30 -8.42 -2.22 -15.97
N ARG A 31 -9.14 -2.24 -17.09
CA ARG A 31 -9.60 -3.49 -17.72
C ARG A 31 -8.44 -4.35 -18.20
N ILE A 32 -7.51 -3.76 -18.96
CA ILE A 32 -6.33 -4.46 -19.49
C ILE A 32 -5.48 -5.00 -18.34
N PHE A 33 -5.20 -4.15 -17.36
CA PHE A 33 -4.34 -4.49 -16.24
C PHE A 33 -4.93 -5.58 -15.35
N LEU A 34 -6.20 -5.45 -14.92
CA LEU A 34 -6.82 -6.43 -14.05
C LEU A 34 -7.13 -7.75 -14.78
N SER A 35 -7.48 -7.71 -16.07
CA SER A 35 -7.61 -8.94 -16.86
C SER A 35 -6.30 -9.70 -16.98
N ALA A 36 -5.15 -9.02 -17.09
CA ALA A 36 -3.84 -9.67 -17.06
C ALA A 36 -3.54 -10.35 -15.71
N LEU A 37 -4.17 -9.89 -14.61
CA LEU A 37 -4.11 -10.54 -13.30
C LEU A 37 -5.20 -11.62 -13.10
N GLY A 38 -5.96 -11.94 -14.14
CA GLY A 38 -6.97 -13.00 -14.16
C GLY A 38 -8.38 -12.55 -13.76
N PHE A 39 -8.63 -11.26 -13.52
CA PHE A 39 -9.98 -10.78 -13.19
C PHE A 39 -10.89 -10.84 -14.43
N THR A 40 -12.06 -11.48 -14.27
CA THR A 40 -13.06 -11.63 -15.33
C THR A 40 -14.17 -10.59 -15.26
N THR A 41 -14.54 -10.15 -14.05
CA THR A 41 -15.51 -9.08 -13.82
C THR A 41 -14.78 -7.87 -13.24
N ILE A 42 -14.80 -6.75 -13.97
CA ILE A 42 -14.06 -5.54 -13.62
C ILE A 42 -14.99 -4.34 -13.65
N ASP A 43 -15.15 -3.69 -12.50
CA ASP A 43 -15.71 -2.35 -12.36
C ASP A 43 -14.60 -1.30 -12.51
N PRO A 44 -14.56 -0.53 -13.61
CA PRO A 44 -13.55 0.49 -13.83
C PRO A 44 -13.61 1.65 -12.83
N LEU A 45 -14.78 1.97 -12.26
CA LEU A 45 -14.88 3.06 -11.29
C LEU A 45 -14.17 2.66 -9.99
N ALA A 46 -14.50 1.49 -9.44
CA ALA A 46 -13.83 0.95 -8.27
C ALA A 46 -12.30 0.84 -8.48
N ALA A 47 -11.87 0.30 -9.63
CA ALA A 47 -10.44 0.17 -9.95
C ALA A 47 -9.72 1.54 -9.98
N ARG A 48 -10.35 2.57 -10.58
CA ARG A 48 -9.79 3.93 -10.61
C ARG A 48 -9.75 4.57 -9.24
N LEU A 49 -10.74 4.34 -8.39
CA LEU A 49 -10.74 4.83 -7.01
C LEU A 49 -9.62 4.20 -6.19
N VAL A 50 -9.35 2.89 -6.38
CA VAL A 50 -8.17 2.24 -5.78
C VAL A 50 -6.89 2.86 -6.32
N GLY A 51 -6.78 3.09 -7.64
CA GLY A 51 -5.63 3.79 -8.23
C GLY A 51 -5.41 5.18 -7.65
N ALA A 52 -6.49 5.97 -7.49
CA ALA A 52 -6.43 7.29 -6.87
C ALA A 52 -6.01 7.23 -5.38
N ALA A 53 -6.48 6.23 -4.64
CA ALA A 53 -6.06 5.99 -3.26
C ALA A 53 -4.56 5.68 -3.17
N LEU A 54 -4.02 4.86 -4.09
CA LEU A 54 -2.58 4.58 -4.17
C LEU A 54 -1.76 5.85 -4.50
N VAL A 55 -2.24 6.71 -5.41
CA VAL A 55 -1.60 8.02 -5.64
C VAL A 55 -1.62 8.87 -4.36
N GLY A 56 -2.74 8.90 -3.63
CA GLY A 56 -2.86 9.67 -2.40
C GLY A 56 -1.90 9.18 -1.31
N ILE A 57 -1.88 7.88 -1.03
CA ILE A 57 -1.06 7.28 0.04
C ILE A 57 0.42 7.25 -0.35
N GLY A 58 0.74 6.86 -1.58
CA GLY A 58 2.09 6.85 -2.12
C GLY A 58 2.64 8.26 -2.27
N GLY A 59 1.86 9.16 -2.85
CA GLY A 59 2.23 10.58 -3.01
C GLY A 59 2.47 11.27 -1.66
N ALA A 60 1.62 11.01 -0.66
CA ALA A 60 1.86 11.46 0.71
C ALA A 60 3.19 10.91 1.28
N SER A 61 3.55 9.66 0.96
CA SER A 61 4.85 9.09 1.36
C SER A 61 6.02 9.85 0.72
N PHE A 62 5.91 10.24 -0.54
CA PHE A 62 6.92 11.08 -1.19
C PHE A 62 7.00 12.47 -0.56
N ILE A 63 5.88 13.15 -0.37
CA ILE A 63 5.82 14.51 0.20
C ILE A 63 6.39 14.55 1.62
N MET A 64 6.09 13.54 2.44
CA MET A 64 6.47 13.50 3.85
C MET A 64 7.90 12.99 4.11
N ARG A 65 8.60 12.48 3.09
CA ARG A 65 9.92 11.84 3.25
C ARG A 65 11.03 12.75 3.82
N ASP A 66 10.91 14.06 3.64
CA ASP A 66 11.89 15.04 4.10
C ASP A 66 11.39 15.81 5.34
N LYS A 67 10.30 15.35 5.96
CA LYS A 67 9.71 15.95 7.17
C LYS A 67 10.25 15.30 8.45
N GLY A 68 9.89 15.90 9.59
CA GLY A 68 10.34 15.47 10.92
C GLY A 68 9.67 14.20 11.45
N ARG A 69 10.04 13.81 12.67
CA ARG A 69 9.57 12.59 13.34
C ARG A 69 8.04 12.47 13.37
N ASP A 70 7.35 13.53 13.75
CA ASP A 70 5.89 13.52 13.91
C ASP A 70 5.19 13.16 12.59
N ALA A 71 5.70 13.68 11.46
CA ALA A 71 5.18 13.35 10.13
C ALA A 71 5.40 11.86 9.78
N TYR A 72 6.57 11.31 10.11
CA TYR A 72 6.84 9.89 9.94
C TYR A 72 5.95 9.03 10.84
N GLU A 73 5.70 9.43 12.08
CA GLU A 73 4.79 8.73 12.97
C GLU A 73 3.37 8.73 12.42
N SER A 74 2.82 9.89 12.05
CA SER A 74 1.48 9.97 11.46
C SER A 74 1.37 9.12 10.20
N MET A 75 2.37 9.16 9.32
CA MET A 75 2.37 8.35 8.10
C MET A 75 2.51 6.85 8.37
N LEU A 76 3.28 6.43 9.37
CA LEU A 76 3.37 5.03 9.77
C LEU A 76 2.05 4.54 10.38
N SER A 77 1.35 5.36 11.17
CA SER A 77 0.00 5.03 11.65
C SER A 77 -0.96 4.81 10.48
N LEU A 78 -0.98 5.72 9.51
CA LEU A 78 -1.82 5.61 8.32
C LEU A 78 -1.51 4.33 7.54
N LYS A 79 -0.22 4.05 7.32
CA LYS A 79 0.22 2.84 6.60
C LYS A 79 -0.17 1.55 7.31
N LEU A 80 -0.05 1.50 8.64
CA LEU A 80 -0.47 0.35 9.44
C LEU A 80 -1.98 0.14 9.36
N LEU A 81 -2.77 1.21 9.46
CA LEU A 81 -4.23 1.14 9.32
C LEU A 81 -4.63 0.69 7.92
N TRP A 82 -4.05 1.28 6.89
CA TRP A 82 -4.35 0.94 5.50
C TRP A 82 -3.97 -0.51 5.15
N SER A 83 -2.76 -0.93 5.54
CA SER A 83 -2.32 -2.30 5.23
C SER A 83 -3.08 -3.35 6.05
N SER A 84 -3.46 -3.08 7.29
CA SER A 84 -4.27 -4.03 8.06
C SER A 84 -5.69 -4.19 7.50
N THR A 85 -6.33 -3.11 7.07
CA THR A 85 -7.65 -3.19 6.44
C THR A 85 -7.58 -3.85 5.06
N ALA A 86 -6.52 -3.61 4.28
CA ALA A 86 -6.29 -4.29 3.01
C ALA A 86 -6.05 -5.81 3.19
N ILE A 87 -5.29 -6.21 4.22
CA ILE A 87 -5.10 -7.63 4.57
C ILE A 87 -6.44 -8.28 4.90
N LEU A 88 -7.27 -7.63 5.73
CA LEU A 88 -8.59 -8.14 6.09
C LEU A 88 -9.49 -8.29 4.86
N ALA A 89 -9.55 -7.27 4.00
CA ALA A 89 -10.33 -7.32 2.77
C ALA A 89 -9.87 -8.47 1.85
N ALA A 90 -8.56 -8.62 1.64
CA ALA A 90 -8.01 -9.71 0.84
C ALA A 90 -8.30 -11.09 1.45
N ALA A 91 -8.22 -11.23 2.77
CA ALA A 91 -8.56 -12.46 3.48
C ALA A 91 -10.04 -12.83 3.31
N ILE A 92 -10.95 -11.86 3.41
CA ILE A 92 -12.40 -12.07 3.16
C ILE A 92 -12.62 -12.53 1.71
N THR A 93 -12.02 -11.84 0.73
CA THR A 93 -12.10 -12.23 -0.69
C THR A 93 -11.59 -13.65 -0.96
N LEU A 94 -10.53 -14.09 -0.25
CA LEU A 94 -10.03 -15.47 -0.36
C LEU A 94 -11.03 -16.50 0.19
N VAL A 95 -11.69 -16.19 1.31
CA VAL A 95 -12.72 -17.06 1.90
C VAL A 95 -13.93 -17.18 0.99
N GLU A 96 -14.40 -16.06 0.44
CA GLU A 96 -15.53 -16.01 -0.48
C GLU A 96 -15.24 -16.59 -1.87
N ARG A 97 -13.96 -16.69 -2.23
CA ARG A 97 -13.49 -17.06 -3.59
C ARG A 97 -14.08 -16.15 -4.67
N SER A 98 -14.27 -14.87 -4.34
CA SER A 98 -14.92 -13.86 -5.19
C SER A 98 -13.96 -13.18 -6.19
N ALA A 99 -12.68 -13.54 -6.18
CA ALA A 99 -11.65 -13.03 -7.10
C ALA A 99 -10.58 -14.10 -7.40
N PRO A 100 -9.73 -13.90 -8.44
CA PRO A 100 -8.73 -14.89 -8.85
C PRO A 100 -7.76 -15.24 -7.71
N LEU A 101 -7.60 -16.53 -7.43
CA LEU A 101 -6.83 -17.01 -6.27
C LEU A 101 -5.41 -16.45 -6.24
N ALA A 102 -4.70 -16.51 -7.37
CA ALA A 102 -3.32 -16.03 -7.46
C ALA A 102 -3.20 -14.53 -7.18
N ALA A 103 -4.12 -13.71 -7.71
CA ALA A 103 -4.14 -12.27 -7.47
C ALA A 103 -4.48 -11.95 -6.01
N SER A 104 -5.49 -12.59 -5.44
CA SER A 104 -5.90 -12.39 -4.04
C SER A 104 -4.80 -12.77 -3.05
N VAL A 105 -4.12 -13.91 -3.26
CA VAL A 105 -2.96 -14.31 -2.45
C VAL A 105 -1.81 -13.32 -2.64
N GLY A 106 -1.51 -12.91 -3.87
CA GLY A 106 -0.45 -11.94 -4.16
C GLY A 106 -0.68 -10.61 -3.45
N ILE A 107 -1.89 -10.07 -3.51
CA ILE A 107 -2.28 -8.84 -2.81
C ILE A 107 -2.11 -9.02 -1.29
N LEU A 108 -2.61 -10.11 -0.72
CA LEU A 108 -2.49 -10.38 0.72
C LEU A 108 -1.02 -10.41 1.17
N LEU A 109 -0.16 -11.13 0.44
CA LEU A 109 1.26 -11.26 0.77
C LEU A 109 1.99 -9.92 0.69
N VAL A 110 1.71 -9.12 -0.35
CA VAL A 110 2.30 -7.78 -0.50
C VAL A 110 1.91 -6.87 0.67
N PHE A 111 0.62 -6.81 1.02
CA PHE A 111 0.18 -5.98 2.14
C PHE A 111 0.67 -6.49 3.49
N ALA A 112 0.75 -7.81 3.70
CA ALA A 112 1.35 -8.40 4.90
C ALA A 112 2.83 -8.03 5.03
N ALA A 113 3.60 -8.12 3.94
CA ALA A 113 5.01 -7.74 3.94
C ALA A 113 5.18 -6.25 4.28
N PHE A 114 4.40 -5.37 3.65
CA PHE A 114 4.44 -3.94 3.97
C PHE A 114 4.01 -3.64 5.41
N PHE A 115 2.96 -4.29 5.91
CA PHE A 115 2.53 -4.14 7.29
C PHE A 115 3.68 -4.46 8.27
N LEU A 116 4.41 -5.55 8.05
CA LEU A 116 5.55 -5.93 8.89
C LEU A 116 6.67 -4.89 8.83
N VAL A 117 6.99 -4.36 7.64
CA VAL A 117 7.97 -3.28 7.48
C VAL A 117 7.54 -2.03 8.26
N TRP A 118 6.27 -1.62 8.15
CA TRP A 118 5.75 -0.44 8.85
C TRP A 118 5.68 -0.64 10.35
N ALA A 119 5.30 -1.83 10.82
CA ALA A 119 5.27 -2.18 12.23
C ALA A 119 6.68 -2.13 12.83
N HIS A 120 7.67 -2.68 12.12
CA HIS A 120 9.07 -2.63 12.51
C HIS A 120 9.56 -1.18 12.67
N TYR A 121 9.33 -0.32 11.67
CA TYR A 121 9.75 1.08 11.77
C TYR A 121 8.96 1.87 12.82
N ARG A 122 7.67 1.58 13.02
CA ARG A 122 6.86 2.23 14.06
C ARG A 122 7.41 1.92 15.46
N GLN A 123 7.79 0.68 15.71
CA GLN A 123 8.43 0.28 16.98
C GLN A 123 9.76 1.01 17.19
N ARG A 124 10.60 1.08 16.15
CA ARG A 124 11.90 1.77 16.23
C ARG A 124 11.79 3.26 16.47
N ILE A 125 10.78 3.94 15.91
CA ILE A 125 10.56 5.35 16.21
C ILE A 125 10.08 5.53 17.66
N ARG A 126 9.22 4.65 18.18
CA ARG A 126 8.74 4.77 19.57
C ARG A 126 9.84 4.54 20.62
N GLN A 127 10.85 3.73 20.30
CA GLN A 127 11.94 3.37 21.21
C GLN A 127 13.12 4.36 21.22
N GLY A 128 13.19 5.30 20.28
CA GLY A 128 14.28 6.28 20.13
C GLY A 128 13.83 7.72 20.20
#